data_AF-G2LDE6-F1
#
_entry.id   AF-G2LDE6-F1
#
_cell.length_a   1.000
_cell.length_b   1.000
_cell.length_c   1.000
_cell.angle_alpha   90.00
_cell.angle_beta   90.00
_cell.angle_gamma   90.00
#
_symmetry.space_group_name_H-M   'P 1'
#
loop_
_entity.id
_entity.type
_entity.pdbx_description
1 polymer ?
#
loop_
_entity_poly.entity_id
_entity_poly.type
_entity_poly.pdbx_seq_one_letter_code
_entity_poly.pdbx_strand_id
1 'polypeptide(L)'
;MNYFQNKTLLFLVAFLLIFILLVIGVKEITNLKVLSLVVFIFLYLLLLFIACVSTHQNLIDNRLLSPIFIPLGIVLIDFFYRRIYLQLMDKISKRVRPWLVVLGLIAWFTYPAISTLKFGLEVRKEGLGYQSVHWQTSETLAYVRQAREELLQLHVYTNDPEGLYFLTKIRAGRLSIQFHPNWPEAGRAYLICFKQGYLGDCLEILDRLHQNPEIRPVAEFSDGTIYLVTRRNLQVPSPGNH
;
A
#
# COMPACT_ATOMS: atom_id res chain seq x y z
N MET A 1 -21.56 -5.23 -2.08
CA MET A 1 -21.61 -4.21 -3.14
C MET A 1 -20.28 -3.47 -3.13
N ASN A 2 -19.47 -3.64 -4.18
CA ASN A 2 -18.01 -3.62 -4.09
C ASN A 2 -17.39 -2.22 -3.94
N TYR A 3 -16.80 -1.95 -2.77
CA TYR A 3 -15.84 -0.85 -2.53
C TYR A 3 -14.73 -0.78 -3.60
N PHE A 4 -14.39 -1.92 -4.21
CA PHE A 4 -13.46 -2.08 -5.33
C PHE A 4 -13.89 -1.40 -6.63
N GLN A 5 -15.18 -1.44 -6.99
CA GLN A 5 -15.66 -0.83 -8.23
C GLN A 5 -15.52 0.70 -8.19
N ASN A 6 -15.68 1.30 -7.02
CA ASN A 6 -15.58 2.75 -6.85
C ASN A 6 -14.14 3.28 -7.01
N LYS A 7 -13.11 2.54 -6.59
CA LYS A 7 -11.71 2.99 -6.75
C LYS A 7 -11.24 2.92 -8.19
N THR A 8 -11.58 1.85 -8.91
CA THR A 8 -11.25 1.70 -10.33
C THR A 8 -11.99 2.72 -11.18
N LEU A 9 -13.27 2.98 -10.86
CA LEU A 9 -14.06 4.03 -11.51
C LEU A 9 -13.46 5.42 -11.25
N LEU A 10 -13.07 5.72 -10.00
CA LEU A 10 -12.46 7.01 -9.65
C LEU A 10 -11.12 7.21 -10.39
N PHE A 11 -10.30 6.16 -10.50
CA PHE A 11 -9.05 6.18 -11.26
C PHE A 11 -9.31 6.40 -12.76
N LEU A 12 -10.29 5.72 -13.34
CA LEU A 12 -10.71 5.90 -14.73
C LEU A 12 -11.23 7.32 -14.99
N VAL A 13 -12.02 7.88 -14.09
CA VAL A 13 -12.53 9.25 -14.18
C VAL A 13 -11.38 10.25 -14.05
N ALA A 14 -10.45 10.05 -13.11
CA ALA A 14 -9.27 10.89 -12.98
C ALA A 14 -8.38 10.80 -14.22
N PHE A 15 -8.16 9.60 -14.76
CA PHE A 15 -7.41 9.39 -15.99
C PHE A 15 -8.08 10.07 -17.18
N LEU A 16 -9.40 9.95 -17.32
CA LEU A 16 -10.18 10.61 -18.37
C LEU A 16 -10.15 12.13 -18.23
N LEU A 17 -10.28 12.67 -17.02
CA LEU A 17 -10.20 14.10 -16.75
C LEU A 17 -8.80 14.65 -17.02
N ILE A 18 -7.75 13.94 -16.57
CA ILE A 18 -6.36 14.27 -16.87
C ILE A 18 -6.14 14.21 -18.38
N PHE A 19 -6.63 13.17 -19.06
CA PHE A 19 -6.53 13.04 -20.51
C PHE A 19 -7.25 14.17 -21.26
N ILE A 20 -8.47 14.54 -20.84
CA ILE A 20 -9.22 15.66 -21.43
C ILE A 20 -8.48 16.99 -21.18
N LEU A 21 -7.99 17.23 -19.97
CA LEU A 21 -7.19 18.41 -19.64
C LEU A 21 -5.88 18.45 -20.44
N LEU A 22 -5.24 17.30 -20.62
CA LEU A 22 -4.04 17.15 -21.43
C LEU A 22 -4.34 17.41 -22.91
N VAL A 23 -5.43 16.87 -23.48
CA VAL A 23 -5.82 17.09 -24.88
C VAL A 23 -6.22 18.54 -25.16
N ILE A 24 -6.97 19.16 -24.23
CA ILE A 24 -7.31 20.59 -24.30
C ILE A 24 -6.03 21.43 -24.20
N GLY A 25 -5.10 21.04 -23.32
CA GLY A 25 -3.78 21.65 -23.21
C GLY A 25 -2.96 21.48 -24.48
N VAL A 26 -2.90 20.28 -25.06
CA VAL A 26 -2.08 19.93 -26.24
C VAL A 26 -2.45 20.76 -27.47
N LYS A 27 -3.73 21.11 -27.65
CA LYS A 27 -4.14 22.05 -28.73
C LYS A 27 -3.52 23.44 -28.59
N GLU A 28 -3.12 23.85 -27.38
CA GLU A 28 -2.47 25.14 -27.11
C GLU A 28 -0.98 25.01 -26.75
N ILE A 29 -0.47 23.81 -26.48
CA ILE A 29 0.94 23.56 -26.17
C ILE A 29 1.74 23.58 -27.47
N THR A 30 2.27 24.75 -27.80
CA THR A 30 3.31 24.90 -28.82
C THR A 30 4.70 24.49 -28.30
N ASN A 31 4.85 24.30 -26.99
CA ASN A 31 6.12 23.97 -26.35
C ASN A 31 6.35 22.45 -26.32
N LEU A 32 7.25 21.97 -27.19
CA LEU A 32 7.66 20.56 -27.27
C LEU A 32 8.09 19.97 -25.93
N LYS A 33 8.68 20.76 -25.02
CA LYS A 33 9.09 20.29 -23.68
C LYS A 33 7.88 19.91 -22.84
N VAL A 34 6.86 20.77 -22.78
CA VAL A 34 5.63 20.49 -22.02
C VAL A 34 4.89 19.31 -22.65
N LEU A 35 4.83 19.23 -23.99
CA LEU A 35 4.23 18.11 -24.69
C LEU A 35 4.91 16.77 -24.35
N SER A 36 6.24 16.73 -24.26
CA SER A 36 6.97 15.52 -23.85
C SER A 36 6.61 15.06 -22.44
N LEU A 37 6.41 15.98 -21.49
CA LEU A 37 5.96 15.66 -20.13
C LEU A 37 4.53 15.12 -20.12
N VAL A 38 3.63 15.70 -20.93
CA VAL A 38 2.26 15.21 -21.11
C VAL A 38 2.25 13.77 -21.61
N VAL A 39 3.03 13.48 -22.66
CA VAL A 39 3.17 12.13 -23.22
C VAL A 39 3.75 11.17 -22.18
N PHE A 40 4.78 11.58 -21.44
CA PHE A 40 5.37 10.77 -20.36
C PHE A 40 4.33 10.42 -19.28
N ILE A 41 3.59 11.40 -18.78
CA ILE A 41 2.54 11.18 -17.76
C ILE A 41 1.50 10.18 -18.27
N PHE A 42 1.05 10.35 -19.51
CA PHE A 42 0.06 9.48 -20.11
C PHE A 42 0.56 8.04 -20.27
N LEU A 43 1.74 7.85 -20.86
CA LEU A 43 2.33 6.52 -21.07
C LEU A 43 2.59 5.83 -19.73
N TYR A 44 3.05 6.56 -18.72
CA TYR A 44 3.31 6.02 -17.39
C TYR A 44 2.02 5.59 -16.69
N LEU A 45 0.97 6.42 -16.73
CA LEU A 45 -0.34 6.06 -16.18
C LEU A 45 -0.96 4.86 -16.90
N LEU A 46 -0.81 4.77 -18.23
CA LEU A 46 -1.26 3.63 -19.01
C LEU A 46 -0.52 2.34 -18.60
N LEU A 47 0.80 2.42 -18.42
CA LEU A 47 1.60 1.29 -17.93
C LEU A 47 1.15 0.84 -16.55
N LEU A 48 0.95 1.78 -15.61
CA LEU A 48 0.44 1.47 -14.27
C LEU A 48 -0.95 0.83 -14.31
N PHE A 49 -1.83 1.33 -15.17
CA PHE A 49 -3.16 0.75 -15.35
C PHE A 49 -3.08 -0.69 -15.84
N ILE A 50 -2.29 -0.95 -16.89
CA ILE A 50 -2.07 -2.31 -17.41
C ILE A 50 -1.49 -3.23 -16.33
N ALA A 51 -0.51 -2.76 -15.57
CA ALA A 51 0.10 -3.51 -14.48
C ALA A 51 -0.90 -3.82 -13.34
N CYS A 52 -1.74 -2.86 -12.98
CA CYS A 52 -2.76 -3.04 -11.93
C CYS A 52 -3.80 -4.09 -12.36
N VAL A 53 -4.26 -4.03 -13.61
CA VAL A 53 -5.23 -4.98 -14.16
C VAL A 53 -4.63 -6.37 -14.30
N SER A 54 -3.38 -6.49 -14.74
CA SER A 54 -2.74 -7.80 -14.95
C SER A 54 -2.38 -8.51 -13.65
N THR A 55 -1.97 -7.77 -12.61
CA THR A 55 -1.45 -8.37 -11.37
C THR A 55 -2.49 -8.56 -10.26
N HIS A 56 -3.74 -8.12 -10.45
CA HIS A 56 -4.76 -8.08 -9.39
C HIS A 56 -4.25 -7.42 -8.09
N GLN A 57 -3.24 -6.54 -8.19
CA GLN A 57 -2.72 -5.82 -7.04
C GLN A 57 -3.74 -4.78 -6.59
N ASN A 58 -4.15 -4.87 -5.32
CA ASN A 58 -5.33 -4.18 -4.81
C ASN A 58 -5.13 -2.66 -4.59
N LEU A 59 -3.91 -2.12 -4.68
CA LEU A 59 -3.63 -0.72 -4.34
C LEU A 59 -2.50 -0.15 -5.21
N ILE A 60 -2.81 0.87 -6.01
CA ILE A 60 -1.80 1.79 -6.53
C ILE A 60 -1.33 2.64 -5.35
N ASP A 61 -0.21 2.24 -4.73
CA ASP A 61 0.40 3.02 -3.66
C ASP A 61 0.96 4.34 -4.24
N ASN A 62 1.01 5.40 -3.42
CA ASN A 62 1.54 6.72 -3.78
C ASN A 62 2.98 6.64 -4.31
N ARG A 63 3.72 5.59 -3.92
CA ARG A 63 5.06 5.28 -4.42
C ARG A 63 5.09 5.07 -5.93
N LEU A 64 4.09 4.36 -6.46
CA LEU A 64 3.97 4.12 -7.90
C LEU A 64 3.59 5.40 -8.65
N LEU A 65 2.87 6.33 -8.02
CA LEU A 65 2.54 7.63 -8.64
C LEU A 65 3.68 8.66 -8.51
N SER A 66 4.71 8.38 -7.70
CA SER A 66 5.80 9.34 -7.47
C SER A 66 6.48 9.89 -8.73
N PRO A 67 6.70 9.11 -9.81
CA PRO A 67 7.40 9.61 -10.99
C PRO A 67 6.60 10.65 -11.79
N ILE A 68 5.27 10.70 -11.64
CA ILE A 68 4.43 11.65 -12.38
C ILE A 68 4.14 12.94 -11.63
N PHE A 69 4.38 13.02 -10.32
CA PHE A 69 4.03 14.23 -9.55
C PHE A 69 4.78 15.48 -10.02
N ILE A 70 6.09 15.39 -10.26
CA ILE A 70 6.89 16.54 -10.74
C ILE A 70 6.46 16.95 -12.17
N PRO A 71 6.45 16.03 -13.17
CA PRO A 71 5.95 16.35 -14.51
C PRO A 71 4.54 16.95 -14.50
N LEU A 72 3.62 16.37 -13.73
CA LEU A 72 2.25 16.85 -13.63
C LEU A 72 2.20 18.25 -13.03
N GLY A 73 2.97 18.52 -11.98
CA GLY A 73 3.07 19.86 -11.39
C GLY A 73 3.54 20.90 -12.40
N ILE A 74 4.56 20.59 -13.22
CA ILE A 74 5.06 21.49 -14.27
C ILE A 74 3.97 21.77 -15.31
N VAL A 75 3.28 20.73 -15.79
CA VAL A 75 2.19 20.87 -16.77
C VAL A 75 1.04 21.73 -16.20
N LEU A 76 0.64 21.51 -14.94
CA LEU A 76 -0.40 22.28 -14.29
C LEU A 76 -0.01 23.74 -14.08
N ILE A 77 1.26 24.02 -13.72
CA ILE A 77 1.77 25.38 -13.58
C ILE A 77 1.79 26.11 -14.94
N ASP A 78 2.26 25.47 -16.02
CA ASP A 78 2.25 26.08 -17.36
C ASP A 78 0.82 26.35 -17.84
N PHE A 79 -0.10 25.40 -17.62
CA PHE A 79 -1.52 25.58 -17.92
C PHE A 79 -2.14 26.75 -17.14
N PHE A 80 -1.92 26.79 -15.81
CA PHE A 80 -2.40 27.88 -14.96
C PHE A 80 -1.83 29.22 -15.39
N TYR A 81 -0.54 29.28 -15.73
CA TYR A 81 0.12 30.50 -16.18
C TYR A 81 -0.52 31.03 -17.48
N ARG A 82 -0.68 30.18 -18.49
CA ARG A 82 -1.21 30.58 -19.79
C ARG A 82 -2.69 30.96 -19.75
N ARG A 83 -3.51 30.18 -19.05
CA ARG A 83 -4.97 30.35 -19.05
C ARG A 83 -5.49 31.33 -18.03
N ILE A 84 -4.95 31.29 -16.81
CA ILE A 84 -5.51 32.02 -15.68
C ILE A 84 -4.66 33.25 -15.40
N TYR A 85 -3.35 33.07 -15.20
CA TYR A 85 -2.49 34.15 -14.74
C TYR A 85 -2.42 35.31 -15.74
N LEU A 86 -2.13 35.04 -17.01
CA LEU A 86 -2.03 36.11 -18.04
C LEU A 86 -3.34 36.90 -18.19
N GLN A 87 -4.49 36.22 -18.17
CA GLN A 87 -5.80 36.87 -18.34
C GLN A 87 -6.26 37.65 -17.10
N LEU A 88 -5.91 37.17 -15.92
CA LEU A 88 -6.39 37.73 -14.65
C LEU A 88 -5.48 38.86 -14.16
N MET A 89 -4.16 38.77 -14.38
CA MET A 89 -3.21 39.75 -13.84
C MET A 89 -3.36 41.13 -14.44
N ASP A 90 -3.76 41.24 -15.72
CA ASP A 90 -4.00 42.55 -16.35
C ASP A 90 -5.17 43.31 -15.70
N LYS A 91 -6.08 42.60 -15.05
CA LYS A 91 -7.22 43.18 -14.32
C LYS A 91 -6.90 43.49 -12.85
N ILE A 92 -5.75 43.04 -12.34
CA ILE A 92 -5.36 43.17 -10.93
C ILE A 92 -4.27 44.22 -10.76
N SER A 93 -4.49 45.15 -9.83
CA SER A 93 -3.54 46.20 -9.48
C SER A 93 -2.16 45.64 -9.10
N LYS A 94 -1.10 46.25 -9.64
CA LYS A 94 0.30 45.84 -9.40
C LYS A 94 0.67 45.77 -7.91
N ARG A 95 0.01 46.56 -7.05
CA ARG A 95 0.23 46.58 -5.59
C ARG A 95 -0.34 45.34 -4.88
N VAL A 96 -1.34 44.69 -5.46
CA VAL A 96 -2.05 43.54 -4.86
C VAL A 96 -1.44 42.20 -5.28
N ARG A 97 -0.82 42.14 -6.47
CA ARG A 97 -0.18 40.92 -7.02
C ARG A 97 0.76 40.18 -6.05
N PRO A 98 1.71 40.83 -5.34
CA PRO A 98 2.61 40.09 -4.44
C PRO A 98 1.85 39.42 -3.28
N TRP A 99 0.80 40.06 -2.77
CA TRP A 99 -0.02 39.49 -1.70
C TRP A 99 -0.79 38.25 -2.13
N LEU A 100 -1.28 38.22 -3.37
CA LEU A 100 -1.93 37.03 -3.93
C LEU A 100 -0.95 35.85 -4.06
N VAL A 101 0.30 36.12 -4.47
CA VAL A 101 1.34 35.09 -4.53
C VAL A 101 1.65 34.57 -3.13
N VAL A 102 1.86 35.45 -2.15
CA VAL A 102 2.11 35.07 -0.75
C VAL A 102 0.95 34.24 -0.20
N LEU A 103 -0.30 34.65 -0.43
CA LEU A 103 -1.48 33.91 0.00
C LEU A 103 -1.54 32.52 -0.65
N GLY A 104 -1.22 32.42 -1.94
CA GLY A 104 -1.15 31.16 -2.65
C GLY A 104 -0.06 30.23 -2.09
N LEU A 105 1.11 30.76 -1.77
CA LEU A 105 2.20 30.00 -1.13
C LEU A 105 1.79 29.52 0.27
N ILE A 106 1.18 30.40 1.08
CA ILE A 106 0.67 30.02 2.40
C ILE A 106 -0.34 28.88 2.25
N ALA A 107 -1.33 29.00 1.35
CA ALA A 107 -2.31 27.95 1.11
C ALA A 107 -1.66 26.63 0.66
N TRP A 108 -0.67 26.70 -0.24
CA TRP A 108 0.05 25.53 -0.76
C TRP A 108 0.86 24.80 0.31
N PHE A 109 1.59 25.55 1.17
CA PHE A 109 2.48 24.97 2.16
C PHE A 109 1.80 24.60 3.48
N THR A 110 0.61 25.15 3.77
CA THR A 110 -0.08 24.88 5.04
C THR A 110 -0.38 23.39 5.21
N TYR A 111 -0.93 22.73 4.17
CA TYR A 111 -1.28 21.30 4.27
C TYR A 111 -0.04 20.39 4.44
N PRO A 112 1.01 20.48 3.59
CA PRO A 112 2.24 19.71 3.79
C PRO A 112 2.87 19.98 5.16
N ALA A 113 2.94 21.23 5.60
CA ALA A 113 3.54 21.57 6.89
C ALA A 113 2.78 20.93 8.06
N ILE A 114 1.45 21.01 8.07
CA ILE A 114 0.62 20.38 9.12
C ILE A 114 0.75 18.86 9.06
N SER A 115 0.71 18.28 7.86
CA SER A 115 0.82 16.83 7.68
C SER A 115 2.18 16.31 8.17
N THR A 116 3.28 16.95 7.76
CA THR A 116 4.64 16.63 8.19
C THR A 116 4.80 16.82 9.70
N LEU A 117 4.23 17.88 10.28
CA LEU A 117 4.30 18.10 11.73
C LEU A 117 3.54 17.01 12.49
N LYS A 118 2.32 16.65 12.08
CA LYS A 118 1.54 15.57 12.69
C LYS A 118 2.29 14.25 12.61
N PHE A 119 2.80 13.91 11.43
CA PHE A 119 3.60 12.70 11.22
C PHE A 119 4.86 12.71 12.09
N GLY A 120 5.58 13.83 12.17
CA GLY A 120 6.77 13.96 13.01
C GLY A 120 6.48 13.80 14.50
N LEU A 121 5.35 14.33 14.98
CA LEU A 121 4.91 14.15 16.37
C LEU A 121 4.52 12.71 16.67
N GLU A 122 3.82 12.05 15.72
CA GLU A 122 3.46 10.64 15.82
C GLU A 122 4.71 9.75 15.84
N VAL A 123 5.63 9.94 14.90
CA VAL A 123 6.92 9.23 14.86
C VAL A 123 7.76 9.48 16.10
N ARG A 124 7.74 10.69 16.65
CA ARG A 124 8.44 10.98 17.91
C ARG A 124 7.86 10.20 19.08
N LYS A 125 6.54 10.02 19.13
CA LYS A 125 5.85 9.35 20.23
C LYS A 125 5.94 7.83 20.10
N GLU A 126 5.62 7.31 18.91
CA GLU A 126 5.44 5.89 18.67
C GLU A 126 6.64 5.24 17.97
N GLY A 127 7.59 6.01 17.46
CA GLY A 127 8.67 5.51 16.60
C GLY A 127 8.21 5.21 15.18
N LEU A 128 9.08 4.61 14.36
CA LEU A 128 8.78 4.26 12.97
C LEU A 128 9.35 2.87 12.64
N GLY A 129 8.63 2.09 11.84
CA GLY A 129 9.08 0.76 11.43
C GLY A 129 9.06 -0.22 12.60
N TYR A 130 9.93 -1.24 12.53
CA TYR A 130 10.11 -2.24 13.58
C TYR A 130 10.77 -1.71 14.86
N GLN A 131 11.18 -0.43 14.87
CA GLN A 131 11.62 0.27 16.07
C GLN A 131 10.47 1.00 16.78
N SER A 132 9.24 0.91 16.27
CA SER A 132 8.11 1.51 16.95
C SER A 132 7.83 0.86 18.30
N VAL A 133 7.23 1.62 19.21
CA VAL A 133 6.85 1.17 20.55
C VAL A 133 5.98 -0.08 20.45
N HIS A 134 4.99 -0.09 19.56
CA HIS A 134 4.12 -1.25 19.34
C HIS A 134 4.89 -2.55 19.06
N TRP A 135 5.93 -2.49 18.22
CA TRP A 135 6.77 -3.67 17.92
C TRP A 135 7.70 -4.03 19.08
N GLN A 136 8.20 -3.05 19.82
CA GLN A 136 9.10 -3.31 20.96
C GLN A 136 8.37 -3.88 22.18
N THR A 137 7.13 -3.45 22.42
CA THR A 137 6.29 -3.89 23.55
C THR A 137 5.33 -5.01 23.18
N SER A 138 5.54 -5.67 22.03
CA SER A 138 4.67 -6.74 21.54
C SER A 138 4.69 -7.96 22.45
N GLU A 139 3.52 -8.36 22.97
CA GLU A 139 3.33 -9.57 23.77
C GLU A 139 3.57 -10.82 22.92
N THR A 140 3.07 -10.81 21.68
CA THR A 140 3.29 -11.89 20.72
C THR A 140 4.79 -12.11 20.49
N LEU A 141 5.57 -11.04 20.26
CA LEU A 141 7.03 -11.17 20.08
C LEU A 141 7.76 -11.57 21.36
N ALA A 142 7.31 -11.11 22.52
CA ALA A 142 7.87 -11.53 23.80
C ALA A 142 7.72 -13.05 23.98
N TYR A 143 6.53 -13.60 23.70
CA TYR A 143 6.29 -15.04 23.70
C TYR A 143 7.16 -15.77 22.70
N VAL A 144 7.23 -15.28 21.45
CA VAL A 144 8.02 -15.92 20.39
C VAL A 144 9.50 -15.99 20.73
N ARG A 145 10.06 -14.97 21.42
CA ARG A 145 11.45 -15.00 21.89
C ARG A 145 11.66 -16.07 22.96
N GLN A 146 10.69 -16.26 23.85
CA GLN A 146 10.76 -17.28 24.90
C GLN A 146 10.58 -18.70 24.34
N ALA A 147 9.61 -18.88 23.44
CA ALA A 147 9.26 -20.16 22.82
C ALA A 147 10.07 -20.46 21.53
N ARG A 148 11.21 -19.77 21.32
CA ARG A 148 11.98 -19.84 20.07
C ARG A 148 12.34 -21.26 19.67
N GLU A 149 12.89 -22.04 20.59
CA GLU A 149 13.35 -23.41 20.31
C GLU A 149 12.19 -24.36 20.00
N GLU A 150 11.01 -24.14 20.59
CA GLU A 150 9.80 -24.90 20.27
C GLU A 150 9.28 -24.54 18.87
N LEU A 151 9.16 -23.23 18.58
CA LEU A 151 8.65 -22.74 17.31
C LEU A 151 9.51 -23.16 16.11
N LEU A 152 10.83 -23.28 16.31
CA LEU A 152 11.78 -23.71 15.27
C LEU A 152 11.70 -25.20 14.93
N GLN A 153 10.93 -26.02 15.69
CA GLN A 153 10.71 -27.42 15.36
C GLN A 153 9.84 -27.61 14.10
N LEU A 154 9.03 -26.60 13.75
CA LEU A 154 8.18 -26.60 12.57
C LEU A 154 8.47 -25.38 11.69
N HIS A 155 7.99 -25.40 10.46
CA HIS A 155 8.06 -24.22 9.60
C HIS A 155 7.14 -23.12 10.17
N VAL A 156 7.63 -21.89 10.19
CA VAL A 156 6.88 -20.72 10.68
C VAL A 156 6.44 -19.87 9.49
N TYR A 157 5.17 -19.53 9.44
CA TYR A 157 4.60 -18.55 8.52
C TYR A 157 4.11 -17.34 9.29
N THR A 158 4.12 -16.16 8.66
CA THR A 158 3.57 -14.94 9.26
C THR A 158 3.15 -13.96 8.18
N ASN A 159 2.28 -13.02 8.56
CA ASN A 159 1.93 -11.88 7.73
C ASN A 159 3.05 -10.82 7.70
N ASP A 160 4.05 -10.87 8.60
CA ASP A 160 5.19 -9.94 8.60
C ASP A 160 6.54 -10.64 8.85
N PRO A 161 7.09 -11.34 7.83
CA PRO A 161 8.30 -12.15 8.00
C PRO A 161 9.54 -11.29 8.25
N GLU A 162 9.58 -10.09 7.69
CA GLU A 162 10.67 -9.15 7.90
C GLU A 162 10.68 -8.62 9.35
N GLY A 163 9.52 -8.23 9.88
CA GLY A 163 9.39 -7.78 11.27
C GLY A 163 9.78 -8.86 12.26
N LEU A 164 9.26 -10.09 12.05
CA LEU A 164 9.61 -11.24 12.87
C LEU A 164 11.12 -11.53 12.84
N TYR A 165 11.72 -11.61 11.65
CA TYR A 165 13.14 -11.88 11.51
C TYR A 165 14.00 -10.78 12.14
N PHE A 166 13.65 -9.51 11.94
CA PHE A 166 14.40 -8.39 12.50
C PHE A 166 14.47 -8.46 14.02
N LEU A 167 13.34 -8.76 14.67
CA LEU A 167 13.13 -8.67 16.13
C LEU A 167 13.38 -9.97 16.91
N THR A 168 13.37 -11.13 16.26
CA THR A 168 13.53 -12.44 16.92
C THR A 168 14.58 -13.36 16.26
N LYS A 169 15.09 -12.97 15.08
CA LYS A 169 16.01 -13.78 14.25
C LYS A 169 15.41 -15.11 13.78
N ILE A 170 14.09 -15.27 13.84
CA ILE A 170 13.38 -16.42 13.26
C ILE A 170 13.08 -16.09 11.79
N ARG A 171 13.51 -16.97 10.89
CA ARG A 171 13.13 -16.88 9.48
C ARG A 171 11.75 -17.51 9.32
N ALA A 172 10.82 -16.77 8.75
CA ALA A 172 9.49 -17.27 8.45
C ALA A 172 9.16 -17.13 6.98
N GLY A 173 8.33 -18.05 6.48
CA GLY A 173 7.72 -17.96 5.18
C GLY A 173 6.67 -16.85 5.14
N ARG A 174 6.58 -16.17 4.00
CA ARG A 174 5.49 -15.21 3.76
C ARG A 174 4.20 -15.97 3.46
N LEU A 175 3.08 -15.53 4.02
CA LEU A 175 1.77 -16.00 3.58
C LEU A 175 1.52 -15.51 2.14
N SER A 176 1.50 -16.45 1.19
CA SER A 176 1.06 -16.16 -0.17
C SER A 176 -0.46 -16.00 -0.19
N ILE A 177 -0.95 -15.05 -0.97
CA ILE A 177 -2.41 -14.88 -1.23
C ILE A 177 -2.96 -16.09 -2.01
N GLN A 178 -2.10 -16.82 -2.72
CA GLN A 178 -2.44 -18.02 -3.48
C GLN A 178 -1.95 -19.26 -2.72
N PHE A 179 -2.85 -19.88 -1.95
CA PHE A 179 -2.55 -21.13 -1.26
C PHE A 179 -2.73 -22.32 -2.20
N HIS A 180 -1.69 -23.16 -2.27
CA HIS A 180 -1.84 -24.47 -2.89
C HIS A 180 -2.70 -25.38 -1.99
N PRO A 181 -3.48 -26.31 -2.56
CA PRO A 181 -4.30 -27.26 -1.79
C PRO A 181 -3.50 -28.06 -0.75
N ASN A 182 -2.20 -28.24 -1.00
CA ASN A 182 -1.30 -29.00 -0.15
C ASN A 182 -0.58 -28.13 0.90
N TRP A 183 -0.98 -26.89 1.12
CA TRP A 183 -0.37 -26.08 2.17
C TRP A 183 -0.90 -26.47 3.57
N PRO A 184 -0.04 -26.53 4.62
CA PRO A 184 1.42 -26.35 4.60
C PRO A 184 2.14 -27.58 4.02
N GLU A 185 3.26 -27.36 3.30
CA GLU A 185 4.03 -28.40 2.59
C GLU A 185 4.55 -29.51 3.51
N ALA A 186 4.98 -29.14 4.72
CA ALA A 186 5.46 -30.05 5.76
C ALA A 186 4.33 -30.77 6.53
N GLY A 187 3.06 -30.53 6.18
CA GLY A 187 1.89 -31.12 6.86
C GLY A 187 1.52 -30.44 8.17
N ARG A 188 2.47 -29.85 8.89
CA ARG A 188 2.22 -28.95 10.04
C ARG A 188 3.13 -27.73 9.99
N ALA A 189 2.61 -26.59 10.44
CA ALA A 189 3.35 -25.35 10.53
C ALA A 189 2.78 -24.43 11.61
N TYR A 190 3.61 -23.56 12.17
CA TYR A 190 3.13 -22.44 12.98
C TYR A 190 2.77 -21.27 12.08
N LEU A 191 1.69 -20.57 12.43
CA LEU A 191 1.26 -19.34 11.80
C LEU A 191 1.18 -18.24 12.86
N ILE A 192 2.06 -17.24 12.76
CA ILE A 192 2.08 -16.08 13.64
C ILE A 192 1.36 -14.94 12.93
N CYS A 193 0.19 -14.56 13.42
CA CYS A 193 -0.63 -13.49 12.89
C CYS A 193 -0.52 -12.24 13.77
N PHE A 194 0.12 -11.19 13.27
CA PHE A 194 0.07 -9.88 13.91
C PHE A 194 -1.18 -9.11 13.48
N LYS A 195 -1.90 -8.50 14.43
CA LYS A 195 -3.08 -7.67 14.14
C LYS A 195 -2.72 -6.37 13.41
N GLN A 196 -1.51 -5.86 13.62
CA GLN A 196 -0.99 -4.64 12.97
C GLN A 196 0.32 -4.93 12.21
N GLY A 197 0.26 -5.78 11.19
CA GLY A 197 1.40 -6.08 10.32
C GLY A 197 1.57 -5.09 9.16
N TYR A 198 2.80 -4.87 8.69
CA TYR A 198 3.07 -3.97 7.57
C TYR A 198 2.53 -4.46 6.21
N LEU A 199 2.38 -5.78 6.05
CA LEU A 199 2.08 -6.42 4.76
C LEU A 199 0.62 -6.87 4.59
N GLY A 200 -0.24 -6.62 5.57
CA GLY A 200 -1.68 -6.88 5.44
C GLY A 200 -2.32 -7.56 6.65
N ASP A 201 -3.65 -7.62 6.59
CA ASP A 201 -4.48 -8.18 7.65
C ASP A 201 -4.44 -9.71 7.62
N CYS A 202 -3.99 -10.32 8.72
CA CYS A 202 -3.98 -11.77 8.84
C CYS A 202 -5.40 -12.36 8.82
N LEU A 203 -6.41 -11.56 9.17
CA LEU A 203 -7.81 -11.99 9.19
C LEU A 203 -8.33 -12.36 7.80
N GLU A 204 -8.01 -11.58 6.76
CA GLU A 204 -8.42 -11.91 5.39
C GLU A 204 -7.78 -13.23 4.91
N ILE A 205 -6.57 -13.51 5.39
CA ILE A 205 -5.84 -14.74 5.08
C ILE A 205 -6.46 -15.94 5.82
N LEU A 206 -6.78 -15.78 7.11
CA LEU A 206 -7.46 -16.81 7.89
C LEU A 206 -8.81 -17.17 7.28
N ASP A 207 -9.64 -16.18 6.95
CA ASP A 207 -10.97 -16.38 6.33
C ASP A 207 -10.92 -17.24 5.06
N ARG A 208 -9.88 -17.04 4.22
CA ARG A 208 -9.67 -17.85 3.01
C ARG A 208 -9.11 -19.23 3.33
N LEU A 209 -8.31 -19.36 4.39
CA LEU A 209 -7.73 -20.63 4.82
C LEU A 209 -8.74 -21.55 5.51
N HIS A 210 -9.81 -21.04 6.14
CA HIS A 210 -10.83 -21.86 6.82
C HIS A 210 -11.44 -23.00 5.95
N GLN A 211 -11.24 -22.97 4.63
CA GLN A 211 -11.72 -24.00 3.71
C GLN A 211 -10.83 -25.26 3.61
N ASN A 212 -9.54 -25.23 3.97
CA ASN A 212 -8.60 -26.34 3.66
C ASN A 212 -7.85 -26.97 4.85
N PRO A 213 -7.10 -26.25 5.71
CA PRO A 213 -6.39 -26.83 6.84
C PRO A 213 -7.18 -26.72 8.17
N GLU A 214 -6.83 -27.58 9.13
CA GLU A 214 -7.28 -27.42 10.51
C GLU A 214 -6.37 -26.39 11.21
N ILE A 215 -6.98 -25.29 11.69
CA ILE A 215 -6.27 -24.18 12.33
C ILE A 215 -6.69 -24.15 13.79
N ARG A 216 -5.73 -24.29 14.70
CA ARG A 216 -5.99 -24.23 16.15
C ARG A 216 -5.17 -23.11 16.79
N PRO A 217 -5.77 -22.21 17.59
CA PRO A 217 -5.00 -21.23 18.33
C PRO A 217 -4.15 -21.92 19.40
N VAL A 218 -2.87 -21.56 19.48
CA VAL A 218 -1.91 -22.05 20.48
C VAL A 218 -1.74 -21.00 21.57
N ALA A 219 -1.67 -19.73 21.18
CA ALA A 219 -1.58 -18.59 22.09
C ALA A 219 -2.25 -17.37 21.46
N GLU A 220 -2.95 -16.58 22.27
CA GLU A 220 -3.62 -15.36 21.83
C GLU A 220 -3.19 -14.19 22.71
N PHE A 221 -2.87 -13.08 22.05
CA PHE A 221 -2.36 -11.86 22.67
C PHE A 221 -3.17 -10.65 22.21
N SER A 222 -2.96 -9.53 22.89
CA SER A 222 -3.60 -8.27 22.54
C SER A 222 -3.27 -7.83 21.10
N ASP A 223 -2.04 -8.09 20.65
CA ASP A 223 -1.46 -7.63 19.38
C ASP A 223 -1.33 -8.69 18.28
N GLY A 224 -1.64 -9.96 18.59
CA GLY A 224 -1.50 -11.05 17.64
C GLY A 224 -1.95 -12.40 18.18
N THR A 225 -1.98 -13.39 17.30
CA THR A 225 -2.38 -14.77 17.64
C THR A 225 -1.45 -15.75 16.94
N ILE A 226 -1.03 -16.79 17.67
CA ILE A 226 -0.21 -17.88 17.13
C ILE A 226 -1.11 -19.09 16.94
N TYR A 227 -1.13 -19.62 15.73
CA TYR A 227 -1.90 -20.80 15.36
C TYR A 227 -0.97 -21.96 15.02
N LEU A 228 -1.42 -23.17 15.34
CA LEU A 228 -0.90 -24.39 14.75
C LEU A 228 -1.80 -24.77 13.58
N VAL A 229 -1.21 -24.82 12.39
CA VAL A 229 -1.89 -25.20 11.17
C VAL A 229 -1.50 -26.64 10.84
N THR A 230 -2.51 -27.49 10.67
CA THR A 230 -2.33 -28.88 10.24
C THR A 230 -3.04 -29.08 8.91
N ARG A 231 -2.31 -29.62 7.92
CA ARG A 231 -2.89 -30.00 6.64
C ARG A 231 -3.99 -31.04 6.89
N ARG A 232 -5.18 -30.80 6.36
CA ARG A 232 -6.23 -31.82 6.33
C ARG A 232 -5.84 -32.84 5.28
N ASN A 233 -5.61 -34.10 5.69
CA ASN A 233 -5.49 -35.18 4.72
C ASN A 233 -6.84 -35.31 4.02
N LEU A 234 -6.93 -34.85 2.77
CA LEU A 234 -8.01 -35.26 1.88
C LEU A 234 -7.88 -36.78 1.77
N GLN A 235 -8.76 -37.53 2.43
CA GLN A 235 -8.92 -38.95 2.15
C GLN A 235 -9.26 -39.05 0.67
N VAL A 236 -8.29 -39.46 -0.14
CA VAL A 236 -8.59 -40.00 -1.46
C VAL A 236 -9.49 -41.20 -1.18
N PRO A 237 -10.73 -41.25 -1.68
CA PRO A 237 -11.55 -42.43 -1.52
C PRO A 237 -10.74 -43.60 -2.06
N SER A 238 -10.50 -44.60 -1.22
CA SER A 238 -9.86 -45.85 -1.62
C SER A 238 -10.58 -46.30 -2.90
N PRO A 239 -9.87 -46.62 -4.00
CA PRO A 239 -10.53 -47.31 -5.09
C PRO A 239 -11.12 -48.57 -4.47
N GLY A 240 -12.45 -48.65 -4.46
CA GLY A 240 -13.17 -49.79 -3.91
C GLY A 240 -12.62 -51.05 -4.56
N ASN A 241 -12.08 -51.94 -3.75
CA ASN A 241 -11.79 -53.29 -4.17
C ASN A 241 -13.14 -54.01 -4.40
N HIS A 242 -13.33 -54.44 -5.64
CA HIS A 242 -14.28 -55.43 -6.15
C HIS A 242 -15.76 -55.05 -6.26
#